data_AF-A0A7C2NS60-F1
#
_entry.id   AF-A0A7C2NS60-F1
#
_cell.length_a   1.000
_cell.length_b   1.000
_cell.length_c   1.000
_cell.angle_alpha   90.00
_cell.angle_beta   90.00
_cell.angle_gamma   90.00
#
_symmetry.space_group_name_H-M   'P 1'
#
loop_
_entity.id
_entity.type
_entity.pdbx_description
1 polymer ?
#
loop_
_entity_poly.entity_id
_entity_poly.type
_entity_poly.pdbx_seq_one_letter_code
_entity_poly.pdbx_strand_id
1 'polypeptide(L)'
;MALDTPKVIEQLNRILECELAGVVRYTHYSMMIFGYSRIPIVKWFQDEAAESLQHAQQAGEMVTRLGGHPSLAIGNLLETHQHDIGQILRETLQAEHFALGLYTKLLRLVEGRSVALEEYARSLIAQEEAHIDEIDKMLRKPGDTNISKEARELD
;
A
#
# COMPACT_ATOMS: atom_id res chain seq x y z
N MET A 1 25.60 -12.57 6.97
CA MET A 1 25.47 -13.21 5.63
C MET A 1 25.41 -12.11 4.59
N ALA A 2 25.87 -12.35 3.35
CA ALA A 2 25.80 -11.35 2.29
C ALA A 2 24.34 -11.13 1.81
N LEU A 3 24.04 -9.93 1.34
CA LEU A 3 22.75 -9.56 0.76
C LEU A 3 22.55 -10.27 -0.60
N ASP A 4 21.40 -10.90 -0.81
CA ASP A 4 21.01 -11.45 -2.11
C ASP A 4 20.44 -10.32 -2.98
N THR A 5 21.32 -9.49 -3.52
CA THR A 5 20.98 -8.26 -4.24
C THR A 5 19.96 -8.48 -5.38
N PRO A 6 20.10 -9.51 -6.26
CA PRO A 6 19.11 -9.76 -7.30
C PRO A 6 17.69 -9.97 -6.76
N LYS A 7 17.52 -10.75 -5.69
CA LYS A 7 16.20 -10.97 -5.08
C LYS A 7 15.63 -9.72 -4.42
N VAL A 8 16.49 -8.90 -3.82
CA VAL A 8 16.07 -7.63 -3.21
C VAL A 8 15.61 -6.65 -4.29
N ILE A 9 16.35 -6.53 -5.40
CA ILE A 9 15.94 -5.71 -6.55
C ILE A 9 14.60 -6.17 -7.13
N GLU A 10 14.42 -7.49 -7.31
CA GLU A 10 13.14 -8.04 -7.78
C GLU A 10 11.99 -7.66 -6.84
N GLN A 11 12.19 -7.78 -5.53
CA GLN A 11 11.17 -7.44 -4.54
C GLN A 11 10.87 -5.94 -4.51
N LEU A 12 11.88 -5.07 -4.63
CA LEU A 12 11.70 -3.63 -4.71
C LEU A 12 10.97 -3.20 -5.99
N ASN A 13 11.22 -3.87 -7.13
CA ASN A 13 10.47 -3.61 -8.35
C ASN A 13 9.00 -4.01 -8.23
N ARG A 14 8.69 -5.11 -7.54
CA ARG A 14 7.29 -5.49 -7.24
C ARG A 14 6.59 -4.47 -6.34
N ILE A 15 7.31 -3.90 -5.38
CA ILE A 15 6.81 -2.80 -4.55
C ILE A 15 6.56 -1.58 -5.42
N LEU A 16 7.53 -1.15 -6.23
CA LEU A 16 7.39 -0.02 -7.15
C LEU A 16 6.15 -0.15 -8.05
N GLU A 17 5.95 -1.32 -8.66
CA GLU A 17 4.78 -1.59 -9.49
C GLU A 17 3.47 -1.51 -8.70
N CYS A 18 3.46 -2.00 -7.45
CA CYS A 18 2.32 -1.93 -6.54
C CYS A 18 1.97 -0.49 -6.17
N GLU A 19 2.97 0.32 -5.84
CA GLU A 19 2.78 1.72 -5.46
C GLU A 19 2.31 2.59 -6.62
N LEU A 20 2.87 2.37 -7.82
CA LEU A 20 2.37 3.03 -9.04
C LEU A 20 0.90 2.65 -9.33
N ALA A 21 0.51 1.40 -9.03
CA ALA A 21 -0.90 1.01 -9.10
C ALA A 21 -1.74 1.72 -8.02
N GLY A 22 -1.20 1.91 -6.81
CA GLY A 22 -1.81 2.70 -5.73
C GLY A 22 -2.12 4.14 -6.16
N VAL A 23 -1.16 4.83 -6.78
CA VAL A 23 -1.36 6.19 -7.33
C VAL A 23 -2.58 6.26 -8.24
N VAL A 24 -2.68 5.32 -9.19
CA VAL A 24 -3.80 5.28 -10.14
C VAL A 24 -5.11 4.93 -9.43
N ARG A 25 -5.10 3.90 -8.57
CA ARG A 25 -6.26 3.39 -7.85
C ARG A 25 -6.86 4.43 -6.92
N TYR A 26 -6.07 5.06 -6.05
CA TYR A 26 -6.57 6.03 -5.08
C TYR A 26 -6.99 7.35 -5.73
N THR A 27 -6.28 7.77 -6.78
CA THR A 27 -6.74 8.88 -7.62
C THR A 27 -8.12 8.58 -8.20
N HIS A 28 -8.31 7.38 -8.77
CA HIS A 28 -9.59 6.97 -9.34
C HIS A 28 -10.69 6.89 -8.28
N TYR A 29 -10.45 6.21 -7.16
CA TYR A 29 -11.44 6.07 -6.09
C TYR A 29 -11.87 7.41 -5.50
N SER A 30 -10.96 8.40 -5.38
CA SER A 30 -11.34 9.75 -4.94
C SER A 30 -12.43 10.41 -5.80
N MET A 31 -12.53 10.03 -7.09
CA MET A 31 -13.54 10.53 -8.02
C MET A 31 -14.87 9.79 -7.91
N MET A 32 -14.86 8.58 -7.35
CA MET A 32 -16.00 7.66 -7.29
C MET A 32 -16.73 7.67 -5.93
N ILE A 33 -16.35 8.56 -5.01
CA ILE A 33 -17.05 8.76 -3.73
C ILE A 33 -18.16 9.81 -3.88
N PHE A 34 -19.40 9.43 -3.53
CA PHE A 34 -20.60 10.27 -3.60
C PHE A 34 -21.31 10.38 -2.24
N GLY A 35 -22.25 11.32 -2.10
CA GLY A 35 -23.05 11.49 -0.88
C GLY A 35 -22.50 12.52 0.11
N TYR A 36 -23.20 12.67 1.25
CA TYR A 36 -22.98 13.78 2.20
C TYR A 36 -21.66 13.66 2.97
N SER A 37 -21.17 12.44 3.25
CA SER A 37 -19.92 12.19 3.98
C SER A 37 -18.67 12.22 3.12
N ARG A 38 -18.77 12.55 1.82
CA ARG A 38 -17.68 12.34 0.85
C ARG A 38 -16.43 13.18 1.10
N ILE A 39 -16.57 14.40 1.61
CA ILE A 39 -15.47 15.38 1.65
C ILE A 39 -14.21 14.83 2.35
N PRO A 40 -14.29 14.33 3.60
CA PRO A 40 -13.11 13.76 4.26
C PRO A 40 -12.57 12.50 3.57
N ILE A 41 -13.44 11.62 3.06
CA ILE A 41 -13.03 10.36 2.42
C ILE A 41 -12.31 10.63 1.10
N VAL A 42 -12.80 11.61 0.32
CA VAL A 42 -12.15 12.04 -0.93
C VAL A 42 -10.79 12.64 -0.65
N LYS A 43 -10.68 13.48 0.40
CA LYS A 43 -9.38 14.03 0.80
C LYS A 43 -8.42 12.92 1.21
N TRP A 44 -8.88 11.95 2.00
CA TRP A 44 -8.08 10.81 2.42
C TRP A 44 -7.51 10.07 1.20
N PHE A 45 -8.35 9.66 0.24
CA PHE A 45 -7.86 9.00 -0.99
C PHE A 45 -6.90 9.85 -1.84
N GLN A 46 -7.05 11.18 -1.85
CA GLN A 46 -6.11 12.06 -2.54
C GLN A 46 -4.75 12.13 -1.84
N ASP A 47 -4.75 12.10 -0.50
CA ASP A 47 -3.54 12.05 0.30
C ASP A 47 -2.85 10.69 0.11
N GLU A 48 -3.58 9.57 0.16
CA GLU A 48 -3.06 8.22 -0.13
C GLU A 48 -2.45 8.12 -1.53
N ALA A 49 -3.09 8.69 -2.55
CA ALA A 49 -2.54 8.72 -3.91
C ALA A 49 -1.20 9.47 -4.00
N ALA A 50 -1.06 10.56 -3.24
CA ALA A 50 0.18 11.32 -3.17
C ALA A 50 1.26 10.56 -2.39
N GLU A 51 0.88 9.85 -1.34
CA GLU A 51 1.77 9.02 -0.53
C GLU A 51 2.29 7.81 -1.32
N SER A 52 1.44 7.07 -2.05
CA SER A 52 1.89 5.99 -2.94
C SER A 52 2.90 6.47 -3.98
N LEU A 53 2.78 7.72 -4.47
CA LEU A 53 3.79 8.27 -5.39
C LEU A 53 5.14 8.48 -4.69
N GLN A 54 5.14 8.90 -3.42
CA GLN A 54 6.36 9.02 -2.63
C GLN A 54 6.99 7.65 -2.38
N HIS A 55 6.20 6.65 -2.01
CA HIS A 55 6.68 5.27 -1.81
C HIS A 55 7.24 4.68 -3.11
N ALA A 56 6.57 4.88 -4.25
CA ALA A 56 7.07 4.48 -5.57
C ALA A 56 8.44 5.11 -5.87
N GLN A 57 8.60 6.42 -5.62
CA GLN A 57 9.87 7.11 -5.80
C GLN A 57 10.96 6.53 -4.89
N GLN A 58 10.65 6.29 -3.61
CA GLN A 58 11.59 5.68 -2.67
C GLN A 58 12.00 4.26 -3.10
N ALA A 59 11.05 3.43 -3.54
CA ALA A 59 11.34 2.08 -4.04
C ALA A 59 12.26 2.12 -5.26
N GLY A 60 12.01 3.03 -6.21
CA GLY A 60 12.85 3.26 -7.38
C GLY A 60 14.28 3.66 -7.02
N GLU A 61 14.45 4.58 -6.07
CA GLU A 61 15.77 4.98 -5.55
C GLU A 61 16.49 3.83 -4.84
N MET A 62 15.77 2.96 -4.14
CA MET A 62 16.37 1.75 -3.54
C MET A 62 16.82 0.74 -4.62
N VAL A 63 16.08 0.61 -5.72
CA VAL A 63 16.48 -0.23 -6.87
C VAL A 63 17.77 0.30 -7.50
N THR A 64 17.85 1.60 -7.81
CA THR A 64 19.04 2.20 -8.43
C THR A 64 20.24 2.21 -7.49
N ARG A 65 20.03 2.40 -6.18
CA ARG A 65 21.06 2.28 -5.15
C ARG A 65 21.76 0.91 -5.17
N LEU A 66 21.02 -0.15 -5.50
CA LEU A 66 21.55 -1.51 -5.62
C LEU A 66 22.11 -1.83 -7.01
N GLY A 67 22.12 -0.87 -7.94
CA GLY A 67 22.56 -1.04 -9.32
C GLY A 67 21.53 -1.74 -10.22
N GLY A 68 20.26 -1.79 -9.80
CA GLY A 68 19.16 -2.38 -10.57
C GLY A 68 18.51 -1.38 -11.54
N HIS A 69 17.63 -1.90 -12.39
CA HIS A 69 16.78 -1.10 -13.27
C HIS A 69 15.36 -1.02 -12.68
N PRO A 70 14.86 0.18 -12.34
CA PRO A 70 13.48 0.36 -11.89
C PRO A 70 12.48 -0.06 -12.97
N SER A 71 11.48 -0.85 -12.58
CA SER A 71 10.40 -1.25 -13.47
C SER A 71 9.57 -0.06 -13.93
N LEU A 72 9.11 -0.10 -15.18
CA LEU A 72 8.12 0.83 -15.73
C LEU A 72 6.71 0.23 -15.75
N ALA A 73 6.54 -1.01 -15.27
CA ALA A 73 5.24 -1.65 -15.22
C ALA A 73 4.36 -1.05 -14.11
N ILE A 74 3.05 -1.22 -14.26
CA ILE A 74 2.06 -0.90 -13.25
C ILE A 74 1.50 -2.23 -12.76
N GLY A 75 1.41 -2.38 -11.43
CA GLY A 75 0.82 -3.55 -10.79
C GLY A 75 -0.68 -3.69 -11.11
N ASN A 76 -1.31 -4.70 -10.51
CA ASN A 76 -2.73 -4.97 -10.78
C ASN A 76 -3.63 -3.81 -10.31
N LEU A 77 -4.48 -3.33 -11.23
CA LEU A 77 -5.49 -2.31 -10.96
C LEU A 77 -6.84 -3.01 -10.72
N LEU A 78 -7.05 -3.46 -9.50
CA LEU A 78 -8.35 -4.02 -9.09
C LEU A 78 -9.38 -2.89 -9.00
N GLU A 79 -10.43 -2.93 -9.81
CA GLU A 79 -11.65 -2.12 -9.69
C GLU A 79 -12.82 -2.99 -10.15
N THR A 80 -13.85 -3.14 -9.32
CA THR A 80 -14.96 -4.07 -9.59
C THR A 80 -16.18 -3.40 -10.23
N HIS A 81 -16.05 -2.14 -10.67
CA HIS A 81 -17.15 -1.28 -11.13
C HIS A 81 -18.32 -1.12 -10.13
N GLN A 82 -18.09 -1.42 -8.85
CA GLN A 82 -19.06 -1.21 -7.77
C GLN A 82 -18.68 0.04 -6.98
N HIS A 83 -19.47 1.11 -7.13
CA HIS A 83 -19.14 2.44 -6.57
C HIS A 83 -19.81 2.73 -5.22
N ASP A 84 -20.13 1.68 -4.46
CA ASP A 84 -20.49 1.83 -3.05
C ASP A 84 -19.21 2.12 -2.22
N ILE A 85 -19.29 3.09 -1.31
CA ILE A 85 -18.12 3.49 -0.49
C ILE A 85 -17.59 2.31 0.31
N GLY A 86 -18.47 1.47 0.87
CA GLY A 86 -18.05 0.29 1.62
C GLY A 86 -17.32 -0.72 0.73
N GLN A 87 -17.72 -0.85 -0.54
CA GLN A 87 -17.05 -1.71 -1.49
C GLN A 87 -15.68 -1.17 -1.89
N ILE A 88 -15.59 0.13 -2.17
CA ILE A 88 -14.31 0.80 -2.43
C ILE A 88 -13.35 0.59 -1.25
N LEU A 89 -13.81 0.83 -0.02
CA LEU A 89 -12.98 0.62 1.19
C LEU A 89 -12.52 -0.83 1.35
N ARG A 90 -13.35 -1.82 1.02
CA ARG A 90 -12.95 -3.24 1.03
C ARG A 90 -11.88 -3.56 0.00
N GLU A 91 -11.96 -2.97 -1.20
CA GLU A 91 -10.94 -3.14 -2.24
C GLU A 91 -9.63 -2.45 -1.84
N THR A 92 -9.72 -1.27 -1.23
CA THR A 92 -8.56 -0.58 -0.63
C THR A 92 -7.93 -1.43 0.45
N LEU A 93 -8.71 -2.01 1.37
CA LEU A 93 -8.19 -2.89 2.42
C LEU A 93 -7.40 -4.07 1.84
N GLN A 94 -7.93 -4.72 0.81
CA GLN A 94 -7.21 -5.80 0.13
C GLN A 94 -5.90 -5.33 -0.51
N ALA A 95 -5.87 -4.11 -1.06
CA ALA A 95 -4.67 -3.52 -1.62
C ALA A 95 -3.60 -3.27 -0.54
N GLU A 96 -3.97 -2.73 0.63
CA GLU A 96 -3.01 -2.47 1.72
C GLU A 96 -2.45 -3.76 2.31
N HIS A 97 -3.26 -4.79 2.52
CA HIS A 97 -2.76 -6.10 2.96
C HIS A 97 -1.78 -6.71 1.94
N PHE A 98 -2.02 -6.50 0.63
CA PHE A 98 -1.10 -6.94 -0.40
C PHE A 98 0.24 -6.17 -0.34
N ALA A 99 0.20 -4.84 -0.20
CA ALA A 99 1.39 -4.00 -0.04
C ALA A 99 2.19 -4.36 1.22
N LEU A 100 1.50 -4.51 2.37
CA LEU A 100 2.09 -4.97 3.63
C LEU A 100 2.83 -6.31 3.47
N GLY A 101 2.24 -7.25 2.71
CA GLY A 101 2.89 -8.52 2.38
C GLY A 101 4.17 -8.36 1.58
N LEU A 102 4.22 -7.40 0.64
CA LEU A 102 5.42 -7.08 -0.13
C LEU A 102 6.52 -6.47 0.75
N TYR A 103 6.20 -5.53 1.63
CA TYR A 103 7.17 -4.92 2.53
C TYR A 103 7.68 -5.89 3.60
N THR A 104 6.80 -6.72 4.17
CA THR A 104 7.18 -7.79 5.11
C THR A 104 8.12 -8.81 4.45
N LYS A 105 7.90 -9.12 3.17
CA LYS A 105 8.84 -9.95 2.40
C LYS A 105 10.17 -9.25 2.16
N LEU A 106 10.18 -7.95 1.86
CA LEU A 106 11.40 -7.17 1.74
C LEU A 106 12.21 -7.20 3.05
N LEU A 107 11.57 -6.92 4.19
CA LEU A 107 12.23 -6.94 5.50
C LEU A 107 12.95 -8.27 5.74
N ARG A 108 12.27 -9.40 5.50
CA ARG A 108 12.87 -10.74 5.64
C ARG A 108 14.09 -10.98 4.74
N LEU A 109 14.15 -10.34 3.56
CA LEU A 109 15.30 -10.48 2.65
C LEU A 109 16.52 -9.67 3.12
N VAL A 110 16.29 -8.57 3.85
CA VAL A 110 17.32 -7.58 4.19
C VAL A 110 17.73 -7.60 5.67
N GLU A 111 16.94 -8.24 6.55
CA GLU A 111 17.18 -8.31 7.99
C GLU A 111 18.55 -8.92 8.34
N GLY A 112 19.32 -8.20 9.17
CA GLY A 112 20.68 -8.54 9.56
C GLY A 112 21.71 -8.38 8.43
N ARG A 113 21.34 -7.71 7.32
CA ARG A 113 22.18 -7.59 6.11
C ARG A 113 22.30 -6.15 5.61
N SER A 114 21.30 -5.30 5.82
CA SER A 114 21.33 -3.90 5.40
C SER A 114 20.44 -3.03 6.28
N VAL A 115 21.05 -2.30 7.22
CA VAL A 115 20.33 -1.41 8.14
C VAL A 115 19.44 -0.41 7.38
N ALA A 116 19.95 0.18 6.30
CA ALA A 116 19.18 1.17 5.54
C ALA A 116 17.92 0.58 4.89
N LEU A 117 17.98 -0.65 4.38
CA LEU A 117 16.82 -1.32 3.77
C LEU A 117 15.88 -1.89 4.84
N GLU A 118 16.40 -2.28 5.99
CA GLU A 118 15.60 -2.70 7.15
C GLU A 118 14.75 -1.55 7.68
N GLU A 119 15.36 -0.39 7.92
CA GLU A 119 14.65 0.80 8.39
C GLU A 119 13.61 1.25 7.35
N TYR A 120 13.96 1.24 6.07
CA TYR A 120 13.02 1.50 4.98
C TYR A 120 11.81 0.56 5.04
N ALA A 121 12.05 -0.76 5.09
CA ALA A 121 10.96 -1.73 5.11
C ALA A 121 10.10 -1.63 6.38
N ARG A 122 10.70 -1.45 7.56
CA ARG A 122 9.96 -1.29 8.83
C ARG A 122 9.12 -0.01 8.84
N SER A 123 9.66 1.09 8.32
CA SER A 123 8.94 2.36 8.23
C SER A 123 7.69 2.24 7.35
N LEU A 124 7.79 1.54 6.22
CA LEU A 124 6.63 1.39 5.33
C LEU A 124 5.64 0.35 5.86
N ILE A 125 6.10 -0.74 6.48
CA ILE A 125 5.21 -1.68 7.21
C ILE A 125 4.34 -0.92 8.23
N ALA A 126 4.94 -0.04 9.02
CA ALA A 126 4.20 0.73 10.02
C ALA A 126 3.20 1.72 9.41
N GLN A 127 3.49 2.27 8.22
CA GLN A 127 2.55 3.11 7.47
C GLN A 127 1.38 2.26 6.94
N GLU A 128 1.64 1.11 6.33
CA GLU A 128 0.56 0.23 5.84
C GLU A 128 -0.34 -0.28 6.96
N GLU A 129 0.22 -0.63 8.12
CA GLU A 129 -0.56 -1.02 9.30
C GLU A 129 -1.47 0.14 9.78
N ALA A 130 -1.02 1.39 9.67
CA ALA A 130 -1.83 2.56 9.99
C ALA A 130 -2.94 2.80 8.95
N HIS A 131 -2.66 2.61 7.66
CA HIS A 131 -3.67 2.71 6.60
C HIS A 131 -4.76 1.64 6.78
N ILE A 132 -4.37 0.39 7.06
CA ILE A 132 -5.28 -0.72 7.35
C ILE A 132 -6.19 -0.36 8.54
N ASP A 133 -5.63 0.18 9.63
CA ASP A 133 -6.41 0.59 10.81
C ASP A 133 -7.41 1.71 10.50
N GLU A 134 -7.03 2.70 9.69
CA GLU A 134 -7.95 3.77 9.27
C GLU A 134 -9.08 3.24 8.36
N ILE A 135 -8.77 2.36 7.41
CA ILE A 135 -9.79 1.72 6.56
C ILE A 135 -10.74 0.85 7.38
N ASP A 136 -10.21 0.07 8.31
CA ASP A 136 -11.00 -0.76 9.22
C ASP A 136 -11.96 0.11 10.04
N LYS A 137 -11.50 1.22 10.62
CA LYS A 137 -12.39 2.16 11.33
C LYS A 137 -13.46 2.75 10.43
N MET A 138 -13.15 3.05 9.16
CA MET A 138 -14.13 3.55 8.19
C MET A 138 -15.19 2.52 7.80
N LEU A 139 -14.88 1.22 7.87
CA LEU A 139 -15.81 0.12 7.58
C LEU A 139 -16.76 -0.21 8.75
N ARG A 140 -16.40 0.20 9.98
CA ARG A 140 -17.22 -0.05 11.17
C ARG A 140 -18.48 0.83 11.20
N LYS A 141 -19.52 0.34 11.86
CA LYS A 141 -20.71 1.15 12.14
C LYS A 141 -20.40 2.19 13.22
N PRO A 142 -21.05 3.38 13.20
CA PRO A 142 -20.89 4.36 14.28
C PRO A 142 -21.15 3.75 15.66
N GLY A 143 -20.17 3.87 16.56
CA GLY A 143 -20.22 3.32 17.91
C GLY A 143 -19.75 1.86 18.05
N ASP A 144 -19.40 1.18 16.96
CA ASP A 144 -18.78 -0.14 17.03
C ASP A 144 -17.26 -0.01 17.24
N THR A 145 -16.77 -0.55 18.35
CA THR A 145 -15.35 -0.53 18.73
C THR A 145 -14.61 -1.80 18.33
N ASN A 146 -15.31 -2.81 17.83
CA ASN A 146 -14.70 -4.05 17.40
C ASN A 146 -14.06 -3.91 16.02
N ILE A 147 -12.94 -4.61 15.77
CA ILE A 147 -12.35 -4.74 14.42
C ILE A 147 -13.43 -5.23 13.45
N SER A 148 -13.50 -4.66 12.25
CA SER A 148 -14.51 -5.03 11.25
C SER A 148 -14.39 -6.51 10.87
N LYS A 149 -15.43 -7.03 10.24
CA LYS A 149 -15.40 -8.42 9.78
C LYS A 149 -14.36 -8.58 8.67
N GLU A 150 -14.25 -7.58 7.82
CA GLU A 150 -13.42 -7.51 6.63
C GLU A 150 -11.92 -7.56 6.97
N ALA A 151 -11.47 -6.80 7.97
CA ALA A 151 -10.07 -6.83 8.40
C ALA A 151 -9.68 -8.19 9.02
N ARG A 152 -10.57 -8.80 9.81
CA ARG A 152 -10.33 -10.12 10.43
C ARG A 152 -10.21 -11.26 9.42
N GLU A 153 -10.78 -11.10 8.22
CA GLU A 153 -10.72 -12.11 7.16
C GLU A 153 -9.39 -12.06 6.38
N LEU A 154 -8.60 -10.99 6.56
CA LEU A 154 -7.34 -10.75 5.85
C LEU A 154 -6.09 -10.86 6.74
N ASP A 155 -6.25 -10.97 8.05
CA ASP A 155 -5.21 -11.33 9.04
C ASP A 155 -4.88 -12.84 9.04
#